data_AF-A0A3D6D1B4-F1
#
_entry.id   AF-A0A3D6D1B4-F1
#
_cell.length_a   1.000
_cell.length_b   1.000
_cell.length_c   1.000
_cell.angle_alpha   90.00
_cell.angle_beta   90.00
_cell.angle_gamma   90.00
#
_symmetry.space_group_name_H-M   'P 1'
#
loop_
_entity.id
_entity.type
_entity.pdbx_description
1 polymer ?
#
loop_
_entity_poly.entity_id
_entity_poly.type
_entity_poly.pdbx_seq_one_letter_code
_entity_poly.pdbx_strand_id
1 'polypeptide(L)'
;HFVAALGRFRLSVTDDPGEVRARGGEISDLTKATDEALKRLYVNQWEVFEAERQEIAALRESIPDYPTTLVMREWSENQRKTFRHHRGEYLQPGEEVSAAVPAMFRPLPADQPANRLSLARWLVGEDNPLAARMVVNRAWRAFFGRGIVPTAGDFGYQSQLPSHPELLDYLAVRLMDDGWSLKSLHRLIVSSRTYQQDTTISPEALERDPENIWLARGPRFRMSGEMIRDMVLASSGLLSRKLGGPSVHPPQPSSVTAAAYGGARWKASQGESRYRRSLYTFMKRTAPFAAYLAFDGPTGEQCLPRRDRSNTPIQALTLLNDEMFIEAARALAAQLKGTKDEQLDILYQRILTRLPHEDERKALLQFYENQLARLSAGDLDAAEILLDQSGNNQRAAMAMLARAIYNLDEAITRE
;
A
#
# COMPACT_ATOMS: atom_id res chain seq x y z
N HIS A 1 41.85 -62.88 -9.41
CA HIS A 1 41.25 -63.01 -8.06
C HIS A 1 40.13 -61.99 -7.91
N PHE A 2 38.87 -62.44 -7.96
CA PHE A 2 37.72 -61.59 -7.64
C PHE A 2 37.71 -61.34 -6.14
N VAL A 3 37.91 -60.09 -5.73
CA VAL A 3 37.65 -59.68 -4.34
C VAL A 3 36.15 -59.50 -4.21
N ALA A 4 35.45 -60.58 -3.86
CA ALA A 4 34.11 -60.48 -3.32
C ALA A 4 34.22 -59.93 -1.89
N ALA A 5 34.04 -58.62 -1.73
CA ALA A 5 33.84 -58.05 -0.41
C ALA A 5 32.45 -58.48 0.09
N LEU A 6 32.39 -59.56 0.87
CA LEU A 6 31.25 -59.84 1.74
C LEU A 6 31.07 -58.62 2.65
N GLY A 7 30.11 -57.77 2.31
CA GLY A 7 29.79 -56.54 3.02
C GLY A 7 29.46 -56.80 4.49
N ARG A 8 29.73 -55.82 5.34
CA ARG A 8 29.45 -55.89 6.78
C ARG A 8 27.96 -56.13 7.02
N PHE A 9 27.57 -57.32 7.47
CA PHE A 9 26.19 -57.62 7.85
C PHE A 9 25.96 -57.23 9.32
N ARG A 10 24.81 -56.63 9.61
CA ARG A 10 24.28 -56.49 10.98
C ARG A 10 23.04 -57.36 11.10
N LEU A 11 23.03 -58.22 12.11
CA LEU A 11 21.88 -59.02 12.52
C LEU A 11 21.17 -58.27 13.65
N SER A 12 19.87 -58.01 13.48
CA SER A 12 18.98 -57.63 14.57
C SER A 12 17.98 -58.76 14.79
N VAL A 13 17.70 -59.05 16.05
CA VAL A 13 16.76 -60.09 16.48
C VAL A 13 15.61 -59.39 17.21
N THR A 14 14.39 -59.82 16.92
CA THR A 14 13.18 -59.39 17.62
C THR A 14 12.41 -60.62 18.10
N ASP A 15 11.75 -60.49 19.23
CA ASP A 15 10.85 -61.44 19.86
C ASP A 15 9.38 -61.23 19.45
N ASP A 16 9.13 -60.27 18.55
CA ASP A 16 7.84 -60.02 17.92
C ASP A 16 7.45 -61.20 17.00
N PRO A 17 6.26 -61.82 17.16
CA PRO A 17 5.82 -62.98 16.36
C PRO A 17 5.55 -62.68 14.87
N GLY A 18 5.72 -61.44 14.42
CA GLY A 18 5.55 -61.03 13.02
C GLY A 18 6.64 -61.52 12.05
N GLU A 19 6.28 -61.70 10.77
CA GLU A 19 7.23 -62.07 9.71
C GLU A 19 8.21 -60.91 9.42
N VAL A 20 9.51 -61.12 9.64
CA VAL A 20 10.54 -60.08 9.44
C VAL A 20 10.80 -59.91 7.94
N ARG A 21 10.38 -58.78 7.37
CA ARG A 21 10.63 -58.40 5.98
C ARG A 21 11.62 -57.24 5.91
N ALA A 22 12.75 -57.43 5.23
CA ALA A 22 13.68 -56.34 4.95
C ALA A 22 13.08 -55.39 3.90
N ARG A 23 12.99 -54.09 4.22
CA ARG A 23 12.67 -53.04 3.23
C ARG A 23 13.92 -52.23 2.92
N GLY A 24 14.05 -51.82 1.66
CA GLY A 24 15.20 -51.06 1.17
C GLY A 24 15.31 -49.67 1.80
N GLY A 25 16.54 -49.29 2.18
CA GLY A 25 16.93 -47.97 2.67
C GLY A 25 18.44 -47.94 2.91
N GLU A 26 19.08 -46.78 2.78
CA GLU A 26 20.52 -46.66 3.06
C GLU A 26 20.79 -46.75 4.58
N ILE A 27 21.51 -47.79 4.99
CA ILE A 27 21.87 -48.06 6.40
C ILE A 27 22.74 -46.93 6.99
N SER A 28 23.46 -46.18 6.14
CA SER A 28 24.28 -45.03 6.52
C SER A 28 23.50 -43.95 7.26
N ASP A 29 22.24 -43.72 6.89
CA ASP A 29 21.41 -42.68 7.50
C ASP A 29 20.83 -43.12 8.84
N LEU A 30 20.50 -44.42 8.99
CA LEU A 30 19.92 -44.99 10.21
C LEU A 30 20.94 -45.14 11.34
N THR A 31 22.22 -45.31 11.02
CA THR A 31 23.29 -45.55 12.02
C THR A 31 23.85 -44.29 12.66
N LYS A 32 23.53 -43.12 12.10
CA LYS A 32 23.90 -41.79 12.64
C LYS A 32 22.69 -40.96 13.05
N ALA A 33 21.48 -41.46 12.83
CA ALA A 33 20.25 -40.79 13.18
C ALA A 33 20.04 -40.76 14.70
N THR A 34 19.54 -39.63 15.21
CA THR A 34 19.02 -39.54 16.57
C THR A 34 17.76 -40.41 16.70
N ASP A 35 17.43 -40.83 17.93
CA ASP A 35 16.20 -41.59 18.21
C ASP A 35 14.95 -40.92 17.63
N GLU A 36 14.92 -39.58 17.62
CA GLU A 36 13.80 -38.82 17.05
C GLU A 36 13.75 -38.89 15.52
N ALA A 37 14.89 -38.89 14.84
CA ALA A 37 14.95 -39.07 13.39
C ALA A 37 14.54 -40.50 12.99
N LEU A 38 14.95 -41.52 13.76
CA LEU A 38 14.52 -42.90 13.57
C LEU A 38 13.00 -43.06 13.78
N LYS A 39 12.46 -42.46 14.85
CA LYS A 39 11.02 -42.47 15.13
C LYS A 39 10.22 -41.82 13.99
N ARG A 40 10.68 -40.67 13.45
CA ARG A 40 10.04 -40.01 12.31
C ARG A 40 10.07 -40.88 11.05
N LEU A 41 11.20 -41.52 10.77
CA LEU A 41 11.33 -42.41 9.61
C LEU A 41 10.37 -43.60 9.72
N TYR A 42 10.28 -44.20 10.92
CA TYR A 42 9.38 -45.32 11.19
C TYR A 42 7.91 -44.95 11.02
N VAL A 43 7.49 -43.82 11.62
CA VAL A 43 6.11 -43.30 11.48
C VAL A 43 5.77 -42.98 10.01
N ASN A 44 6.75 -42.53 9.22
CA ASN A 44 6.51 -42.14 7.82
C ASN A 44 6.52 -43.32 6.83
N GLN A 45 7.13 -44.47 7.17
CA GLN A 45 7.36 -45.55 6.20
C GLN A 45 6.68 -46.88 6.55
N TRP A 46 6.34 -47.12 7.82
CA TRP A 46 5.88 -48.43 8.28
C TRP A 46 4.37 -48.60 8.12
N GLU A 47 3.93 -49.77 7.65
CA GLU A 47 2.52 -50.01 7.28
C GLU A 47 1.54 -49.88 8.45
N VAL A 48 1.99 -50.14 9.68
CA VAL A 48 1.18 -50.02 10.89
C VAL A 48 0.61 -48.61 11.07
N PHE A 49 1.29 -47.58 10.54
CA PHE A 49 0.86 -46.18 10.62
C PHE A 49 0.20 -45.66 9.33
N GLU A 50 -0.20 -46.53 8.40
CA GLU A 50 -0.78 -46.11 7.12
C GLU A 50 -2.10 -45.35 7.30
N ALA A 51 -2.96 -45.80 8.22
CA ALA A 51 -4.25 -45.14 8.49
C ALA A 51 -4.06 -43.72 9.04
N GLU A 52 -3.17 -43.56 10.03
CA GLU A 52 -2.85 -42.27 10.64
C GLU A 52 -2.14 -41.35 9.64
N ARG A 53 -1.29 -41.87 8.74
CA ARG A 53 -0.69 -41.08 7.66
C ARG A 53 -1.73 -40.55 6.68
N GLN A 54 -2.71 -41.37 6.30
CA GLN A 54 -3.81 -40.94 5.43
C GLN A 54 -4.67 -39.87 6.10
N GLU A 55 -4.95 -40.01 7.40
CA GLU A 55 -5.65 -38.98 8.17
C GLU A 55 -4.85 -37.67 8.24
N ILE A 56 -3.54 -37.74 8.55
CA ILE A 56 -2.66 -36.56 8.56
C ILE A 56 -2.57 -35.93 7.17
N ALA A 57 -2.52 -36.72 6.09
CA ALA A 57 -2.52 -36.21 4.72
C ALA A 57 -3.83 -35.48 4.40
N ALA A 58 -4.98 -36.08 4.72
CA ALA A 58 -6.29 -35.44 4.56
C ALA A 58 -6.41 -34.14 5.39
N LEU A 59 -5.90 -34.14 6.62
CA LEU A 59 -5.84 -32.94 7.45
C LEU A 59 -4.93 -31.87 6.85
N ARG A 60 -3.79 -32.25 6.26
CA ARG A 60 -2.88 -31.32 5.56
C ARG A 60 -3.53 -30.74 4.31
N GLU A 61 -4.28 -31.53 3.56
CA GLU A 61 -5.08 -31.05 2.42
C GLU A 61 -6.22 -30.13 2.86
N SER A 62 -6.72 -30.29 4.09
CA SER A 62 -7.71 -29.37 4.68
C SER A 62 -7.13 -28.05 5.17
N ILE A 63 -5.80 -27.91 5.25
CA ILE A 63 -5.15 -26.64 5.63
C ILE A 63 -5.41 -25.64 4.50
N PRO A 64 -6.01 -24.47 4.79
CA PRO A 64 -6.21 -23.45 3.78
C PRO A 64 -4.87 -23.02 3.17
N ASP A 65 -4.82 -22.88 1.85
CA ASP A 65 -3.66 -22.25 1.21
C ASP A 65 -3.52 -20.81 1.71
N TYR A 66 -2.47 -20.59 2.50
CA TYR A 66 -2.09 -19.24 2.91
C TYR A 66 -1.17 -18.64 1.84
N PRO A 67 -1.29 -17.34 1.55
CA PRO A 67 -0.28 -16.67 0.76
C PRO A 67 1.06 -16.73 1.50
N THR A 68 1.98 -17.57 1.00
CA THR A 68 3.35 -17.65 1.52
C THR A 68 4.21 -16.57 0.88
N THR A 69 5.14 -16.01 1.65
CA THR A 69 6.16 -15.09 1.13
C THR A 69 7.54 -15.55 1.58
N LEU A 70 8.55 -15.19 0.80
CA LEU A 70 9.93 -15.46 1.15
C LEU A 70 10.34 -14.57 2.33
N VAL A 71 10.89 -15.18 3.37
CA VAL A 71 11.45 -14.47 4.52
C VAL A 71 12.97 -14.63 4.53
N MET A 72 13.66 -13.55 4.88
CA MET A 72 15.11 -13.60 5.11
C MET A 72 15.36 -14.18 6.51
N ARG A 73 15.95 -15.38 6.58
CA ARG A 73 16.39 -15.99 7.84
C ARG A 73 17.91 -15.91 7.94
N GLU A 74 18.41 -15.50 9.11
CA GLU A 74 19.85 -15.53 9.39
C GLU A 74 20.33 -16.99 9.47
N TRP A 75 21.45 -17.27 8.80
CA TRP A 75 21.97 -18.63 8.69
C TRP A 75 22.87 -18.93 9.89
N SER A 76 22.43 -19.82 10.78
CA SER A 76 23.09 -20.07 12.07
C SER A 76 24.27 -21.04 12.00
N GLU A 77 24.28 -21.98 11.05
CA GLU A 77 25.22 -23.10 11.03
C GLU A 77 26.53 -22.79 10.29
N ASN A 78 26.55 -21.76 9.42
CA ASN A 78 27.75 -21.38 8.68
C ASN A 78 27.71 -19.88 8.32
N GLN A 79 28.16 -19.03 9.25
CA GLN A 79 28.24 -17.59 9.00
C GLN A 79 29.25 -17.31 7.89
N ARG A 80 28.78 -16.65 6.83
CA ARG A 80 29.65 -16.25 5.72
C ARG A 80 30.65 -15.21 6.20
N LYS A 81 31.93 -15.50 6.02
CA LYS A 81 33.01 -14.52 6.21
C LYS A 81 32.85 -13.37 5.21
N THR A 82 33.02 -12.15 5.70
CA THR A 82 32.97 -10.94 4.87
C THR A 82 34.34 -10.29 4.91
N PHE A 83 34.83 -9.78 3.78
CA PHE A 83 36.15 -9.18 3.68
C PHE A 83 36.05 -7.75 3.14
N ARG A 84 36.93 -6.86 3.58
CA ARG A 84 37.17 -5.58 2.89
C ARG A 84 38.01 -5.85 1.65
N HIS A 85 37.54 -5.41 0.50
CA HIS A 85 38.23 -5.65 -0.77
C HIS A 85 39.19 -4.51 -1.11
N HIS A 86 40.37 -4.84 -1.64
CA HIS A 86 41.34 -3.84 -2.06
C HIS A 86 40.77 -2.98 -3.19
N ARG A 87 40.49 -1.71 -2.89
CA ARG A 87 39.82 -0.75 -3.81
C ARG A 87 38.47 -1.24 -4.36
N GLY A 88 37.79 -2.13 -3.63
CA GLY A 88 36.52 -2.71 -4.06
C GLY A 88 36.62 -3.85 -5.07
N GLU A 89 37.83 -4.31 -5.42
CA GLU A 89 38.03 -5.43 -6.35
C GLU A 89 37.61 -6.75 -5.70
N TYR A 90 36.52 -7.35 -6.20
CA TYR A 90 35.91 -8.55 -5.63
C TYR A 90 36.87 -9.75 -5.60
N LEU A 91 37.84 -9.83 -6.52
CA LEU A 91 38.83 -10.90 -6.55
C LEU A 91 40.02 -10.71 -5.59
N GLN A 92 40.12 -9.57 -4.91
CA GLN A 92 41.21 -9.25 -3.98
C GLN A 92 40.68 -9.03 -2.56
N PRO A 93 40.30 -10.12 -1.84
CA PRO A 93 39.90 -10.01 -0.45
C PRO A 93 41.09 -9.54 0.41
N GLY A 94 40.86 -8.51 1.21
CA GLY A 94 41.77 -8.03 2.24
C GLY A 94 41.42 -8.64 3.58
N GLU A 95 41.28 -7.81 4.61
CA GLU A 95 40.99 -8.28 5.96
C GLU A 95 39.53 -8.71 6.16
N GLU A 96 39.33 -9.73 7.00
CA GLU A 96 38.00 -10.17 7.44
C GLU A 96 37.36 -9.09 8.33
N VAL A 97 36.08 -8.81 8.11
CA VAL A 97 35.31 -7.81 8.87
C VAL A 97 34.08 -8.45 9.51
N SER A 98 33.72 -7.98 10.70
CA SER A 98 32.51 -8.38 11.42
C SER A 98 31.41 -7.31 11.31
N ALA A 99 30.18 -7.70 11.61
CA ALA A 99 29.08 -6.75 11.74
C ALA A 99 29.37 -5.75 12.87
N ALA A 100 29.17 -4.47 12.59
CA ALA A 100 29.32 -3.37 13.53
C ALA A 100 28.50 -2.15 13.05
N VAL A 101 28.43 -1.11 13.87
CA VAL A 101 27.93 0.21 13.49
C VAL A 101 29.11 1.16 13.23
N PRO A 102 28.96 2.21 12.40
CA PRO A 102 30.04 3.18 12.19
C PRO A 102 30.51 3.79 13.52
N ALA A 103 31.83 3.81 13.75
CA ALA A 103 32.43 4.20 15.03
C ALA A 103 32.16 5.67 15.44
N MET A 104 31.70 6.51 14.50
CA MET A 104 31.27 7.89 14.78
C MET A 104 29.94 7.97 15.55
N PHE A 105 29.18 6.88 15.60
CA PHE A 105 27.92 6.78 16.34
C PHE A 105 28.11 5.96 17.62
N ARG A 106 27.08 5.94 18.49
CA ARG A 106 27.12 5.11 19.70
C ARG A 106 27.32 3.63 19.33
N PRO A 107 28.21 2.88 20.01
CA PRO A 107 28.36 1.45 19.78
C PRO A 107 27.05 0.68 20.05
N LEU A 108 26.98 -0.55 19.52
CA LEU A 108 25.93 -1.50 19.89
C LEU A 108 26.08 -1.89 21.38
N PRO A 109 24.98 -2.19 22.09
CA PRO A 109 25.02 -2.74 23.43
C PRO A 109 25.86 -4.03 23.48
N ALA A 110 26.80 -4.11 24.43
CA ALA A 110 27.75 -5.21 24.52
C ALA A 110 27.10 -6.57 24.86
N ASP A 111 25.89 -6.54 25.42
CA ASP A 111 25.07 -7.70 25.79
C ASP A 111 24.22 -8.24 24.63
N GLN A 112 24.26 -7.59 23.45
CA GLN A 112 23.47 -7.98 22.29
C GLN A 112 24.36 -8.49 21.14
N PRO A 113 23.93 -9.54 20.42
CA PRO A 113 24.66 -10.02 19.25
C PRO A 113 24.70 -8.93 18.17
N ALA A 114 25.82 -8.78 17.47
CA ALA A 114 25.94 -7.85 16.35
C ALA A 114 25.21 -8.39 15.10
N ASN A 115 23.89 -8.33 15.10
CA ASN A 115 23.03 -8.82 14.02
C ASN A 115 21.99 -7.77 13.60
N ARG A 116 21.15 -8.13 12.62
CA ARG A 116 20.13 -7.22 12.05
C ARG A 116 19.09 -6.77 13.07
N LEU A 117 18.72 -7.62 14.03
CA LEU A 117 17.75 -7.27 15.06
C LEU A 117 18.33 -6.23 16.03
N SER A 118 19.58 -6.41 16.46
CA SER A 118 20.27 -5.44 17.33
C SER A 118 20.47 -4.11 16.62
N LEU A 119 20.83 -4.12 15.33
CA LEU A 119 20.88 -2.89 14.52
C LEU A 119 19.51 -2.21 14.43
N ALA A 120 18.43 -2.96 14.20
CA ALA A 120 17.08 -2.41 14.13
C ALA A 120 16.67 -1.74 15.45
N ARG A 121 16.92 -2.40 16.59
CA ARG A 121 16.66 -1.84 17.93
C ARG A 121 17.51 -0.60 18.21
N TRP A 122 18.78 -0.63 17.82
CA TRP A 122 19.70 0.51 17.95
C TRP A 122 19.24 1.71 17.11
N LEU A 123 18.73 1.48 15.88
CA LEU A 123 18.23 2.54 15.00
C LEU A 123 17.00 3.26 15.55
N VAL A 124 16.12 2.55 16.26
CA VAL A 124 14.88 3.12 16.84
C VAL A 124 14.94 3.29 18.36
N GLY A 125 16.13 3.19 18.94
CA GLY A 125 16.34 3.39 20.37
C GLY A 125 16.10 4.84 20.78
N GLU A 126 15.71 5.05 22.03
CA GLU A 126 15.37 6.38 22.59
C GLU A 126 16.51 7.40 22.45
N ASP A 127 17.75 6.90 22.47
CA ASP A 127 18.90 7.74 22.31
C ASP A 127 19.23 8.12 20.85
N ASN A 128 18.47 7.63 19.87
CA ASN A 128 18.61 7.98 18.46
C ASN A 128 17.36 8.72 17.96
N PRO A 129 17.31 10.06 18.07
CA PRO A 129 16.12 10.83 17.71
C PRO A 129 15.88 10.91 16.20
N LEU A 130 16.84 10.53 15.35
CA LEU A 130 16.75 10.69 13.89
C LEU A 130 15.60 9.87 13.30
N ALA A 131 15.40 8.64 13.78
CA ALA A 131 14.33 7.78 13.31
C ALA A 131 12.95 8.39 13.61
N ALA A 132 12.75 8.90 14.83
CA ALA A 132 11.50 9.54 15.23
C ALA A 132 11.25 10.84 14.43
N ARG A 133 12.28 11.70 14.28
CA ARG A 133 12.21 12.92 13.45
C ARG A 133 11.83 12.60 12.00
N MET A 134 12.41 11.55 11.40
CA MET A 134 12.07 11.14 10.05
C MET A 134 10.61 10.67 9.93
N VAL A 135 10.13 9.85 10.88
CA VAL A 135 8.75 9.37 10.90
C VAL A 135 7.77 10.53 11.04
N VAL A 136 8.03 11.44 11.99
CA VAL A 136 7.23 12.66 12.19
C VAL A 136 7.19 13.51 10.93
N ASN A 137 8.33 13.76 10.29
CA ASN A 137 8.38 14.57 9.08
C ASN A 137 7.57 13.95 7.92
N ARG A 138 7.60 12.62 7.79
CA ARG A 138 6.79 11.89 6.79
C ARG A 138 5.29 12.01 7.09
N ALA A 139 4.89 11.85 8.34
CA ALA A 139 3.51 12.03 8.77
C ALA A 139 3.04 13.47 8.55
N TRP A 140 3.84 14.45 8.97
CA TRP A 140 3.60 15.88 8.76
C TRP A 140 3.41 16.19 7.28
N ARG A 141 4.33 15.73 6.41
CA ARG A 141 4.21 15.93 4.96
C ARG A 141 2.94 15.31 4.38
N ALA A 142 2.48 14.17 4.89
CA ALA A 142 1.24 13.56 4.42
C ALA A 142 0.02 14.46 4.66
N PHE A 143 0.02 15.24 5.75
CA PHE A 143 -1.06 16.16 6.12
C PHE A 143 -0.90 17.57 5.54
N PHE A 144 0.34 18.08 5.48
CA PHE A 144 0.62 19.46 5.04
C PHE A 144 1.13 19.57 3.60
N GLY A 145 1.42 18.45 2.93
CA GLY A 145 1.99 18.40 1.59
C GLY A 145 3.49 18.68 1.54
N ARG A 146 4.00 19.48 2.49
CA ARG A 146 5.41 19.76 2.72
C ARG A 146 5.82 19.26 4.11
N GLY A 147 7.01 18.67 4.23
CA GLY A 147 7.59 18.30 5.53
C GLY A 147 8.17 19.51 6.25
N ILE A 148 8.31 19.43 7.58
CA ILE A 148 9.08 20.42 8.37
C ILE A 148 10.52 20.47 7.85
N VAL A 149 11.07 19.29 7.53
CA VAL A 149 12.26 19.16 6.66
C VAL A 149 11.76 18.84 5.25
N PRO A 150 12.05 19.67 4.24
CA PRO A 150 11.48 19.48 2.91
C PRO A 150 11.99 18.20 2.23
N THR A 151 13.22 17.79 2.51
CA THR A 151 13.84 16.57 2.01
C THR A 151 13.45 15.35 2.86
N ALA A 152 12.60 14.47 2.33
CA ALA A 152 12.24 13.24 3.03
C ALA A 152 13.25 12.09 2.88
N GLY A 153 14.20 12.24 1.95
CA GLY A 153 15.24 11.25 1.65
C GLY A 153 16.61 11.55 2.25
N ASP A 154 16.81 12.76 2.78
CA ASP A 154 18.07 13.19 3.38
C ASP A 154 17.79 14.12 4.56
N PHE A 155 18.34 13.77 5.72
CA PHE A 155 18.31 14.50 6.99
C PHE A 155 19.72 14.93 7.43
N GLY A 156 20.72 14.78 6.56
CA GLY A 156 22.12 15.13 6.81
C GLY A 156 22.43 16.60 6.57
N TYR A 157 23.70 16.98 6.71
CA TYR A 157 24.18 18.36 6.57
C TYR A 157 24.03 18.96 5.17
N GLN A 158 23.79 18.13 4.15
CA GLN A 158 23.53 18.58 2.78
C GLN A 158 22.05 18.90 2.54
N SER A 159 21.18 18.58 3.50
CA SER A 159 19.76 18.90 3.47
C SER A 159 19.46 20.30 3.99
N GLN A 160 18.30 20.84 3.61
CA GLN A 160 17.81 22.08 4.21
C GLN A 160 17.45 21.85 5.68
N LEU A 161 17.72 22.86 6.52
CA LEU A 161 17.36 22.82 7.92
C LEU A 161 15.82 22.75 8.10
N PRO A 162 15.34 22.15 9.20
CA PRO A 162 13.92 22.15 9.54
C PRO A 162 13.40 23.58 9.64
N SER A 163 12.22 23.88 9.06
CA SER A 163 11.60 25.21 9.21
C SER A 163 11.18 25.51 10.65
N HIS A 164 10.79 24.46 11.39
CA HIS A 164 10.35 24.53 12.79
C HIS A 164 11.07 23.45 13.62
N PRO A 165 12.33 23.66 14.01
CA PRO A 165 13.14 22.62 14.67
C PRO A 165 12.56 22.20 16.02
N GLU A 166 12.09 23.14 16.84
CA GLU A 166 11.49 22.84 18.15
C GLU A 166 10.19 22.04 18.03
N LEU A 167 9.37 22.32 17.01
CA LEU A 167 8.16 21.56 16.73
C LEU A 167 8.49 20.13 16.30
N LEU A 168 9.49 19.95 15.43
CA LEU A 168 9.94 18.64 15.01
C LEU A 168 10.44 17.81 16.20
N ASP A 169 11.21 18.45 17.10
CA ASP A 169 11.73 17.82 18.30
C ASP A 169 10.63 17.44 19.28
N TYR A 170 9.70 18.36 19.54
CA TYR A 170 8.53 18.09 20.38
C TYR A 170 7.73 16.88 19.87
N LEU A 171 7.41 16.85 18.58
CA LEU A 171 6.65 15.75 17.98
C LEU A 171 7.44 14.44 17.97
N ALA A 172 8.76 14.48 17.78
CA ALA A 172 9.61 13.29 17.77
C ALA A 172 9.74 12.67 19.16
N VAL A 173 10.00 13.49 20.19
CA VAL A 173 10.00 13.06 21.59
C VAL A 173 8.64 12.49 21.95
N ARG A 174 7.55 13.21 21.62
CA ARG A 174 6.18 12.74 21.90
C ARG A 174 5.86 11.41 21.24
N LEU A 175 6.33 11.18 20.01
CA LEU A 175 6.15 9.90 19.31
C LEU A 175 6.84 8.75 20.06
N MET A 176 8.05 8.97 20.57
CA MET A 176 8.78 7.96 21.34
C MET A 176 8.10 7.70 22.70
N ASP A 177 7.73 8.75 23.43
CA ASP A 177 7.05 8.68 24.73
C ASP A 177 5.70 7.95 24.64
N ASP A 178 4.95 8.15 23.55
CA ASP A 178 3.68 7.47 23.28
C ASP A 178 3.87 6.05 22.69
N GLY A 179 5.07 5.46 22.78
CA GLY A 179 5.36 4.10 22.33
C GLY A 179 5.28 3.91 20.82
N TRP A 180 5.70 4.92 20.05
CA TRP A 180 5.68 4.92 18.57
C TRP A 180 4.27 4.82 17.96
N SER A 181 3.23 5.23 18.68
CA SER A 181 1.85 5.24 18.20
C SER A 181 1.63 6.30 17.10
N LEU A 182 1.64 5.87 15.83
CA LEU A 182 1.27 6.73 14.69
C LEU A 182 -0.15 7.30 14.83
N LYS A 183 -1.07 6.55 15.46
CA LYS A 183 -2.44 7.03 15.69
C LYS A 183 -2.46 8.22 16.66
N SER A 184 -1.64 8.18 17.71
CA SER A 184 -1.52 9.29 18.67
C SER A 184 -0.89 10.51 18.00
N LEU A 185 0.19 10.33 17.23
CA LEU A 185 0.82 11.39 16.45
C LEU A 185 -0.15 12.03 15.45
N HIS A 186 -0.86 11.21 14.67
CA HIS A 186 -1.83 11.71 13.70
C HIS A 186 -2.94 12.49 14.39
N ARG A 187 -3.48 11.99 15.51
CA ARG A 187 -4.49 12.72 16.30
C ARG A 187 -3.97 14.09 16.73
N LEU A 188 -2.76 14.14 17.30
CA LEU A 188 -2.14 15.38 17.75
C LEU A 188 -2.00 16.40 16.60
N ILE A 189 -1.57 15.95 15.42
CA ILE A 189 -1.45 16.80 14.23
C ILE A 189 -2.82 17.32 13.79
N VAL A 190 -3.81 16.43 13.58
CA VAL A 190 -5.11 16.83 13.02
C VAL A 190 -6.00 17.61 14.00
N SER A 191 -5.72 17.54 15.29
CA SER A 191 -6.37 18.37 16.32
C SER A 191 -5.65 19.71 16.58
N SER A 192 -4.52 19.97 15.92
CA SER A 192 -3.79 21.23 16.10
C SER A 192 -4.54 22.40 15.43
N ARG A 193 -4.41 23.60 16.00
CA ARG A 193 -4.92 24.82 15.38
C ARG A 193 -4.35 25.02 13.98
N THR A 194 -3.07 24.69 13.80
CA THR A 194 -2.37 24.80 12.50
C THR A 194 -3.01 23.94 11.42
N TYR A 195 -3.38 22.71 11.74
CA TYR A 195 -4.05 21.83 10.77
C TYR A 195 -5.47 22.30 10.44
N GLN A 196 -6.14 22.94 11.40
CA GLN A 196 -7.52 23.42 11.29
C GLN A 196 -7.64 24.84 10.71
N GLN A 197 -6.53 25.44 10.26
CA GLN A 197 -6.56 26.73 9.58
C GLN A 197 -7.30 26.62 8.23
N ASP A 198 -7.98 27.70 7.86
CA ASP A 198 -8.57 27.89 6.53
C ASP A 198 -7.47 28.09 5.48
N THR A 199 -7.72 27.68 4.23
CA THR A 199 -6.80 27.89 3.11
C THR A 199 -6.86 29.30 2.53
N THR A 200 -7.88 30.08 2.90
CA THR A 200 -8.05 31.49 2.54
C THR A 200 -6.90 32.32 3.13
N ILE A 201 -6.28 33.14 2.28
CA ILE A 201 -5.12 33.96 2.66
C ILE A 201 -5.18 35.32 1.97
N SER A 202 -4.73 36.38 2.65
CA SER A 202 -4.63 37.71 2.04
C SER A 202 -3.47 37.75 1.02
N PRO A 203 -3.53 38.63 0.00
CA PRO A 203 -2.44 38.80 -0.96
C PRO A 203 -1.09 39.07 -0.30
N GLU A 204 -1.06 39.89 0.77
CA GLU A 204 0.16 40.25 1.50
C GLU A 204 0.75 39.06 2.25
N ALA A 205 -0.09 38.22 2.86
CA ALA A 205 0.36 37.02 3.53
C ALA A 205 0.82 35.95 2.53
N LEU A 206 0.18 35.86 1.37
CA LEU A 206 0.61 34.98 0.27
C LEU A 206 1.97 35.40 -0.30
N GLU A 207 2.22 36.71 -0.42
CA GLU A 207 3.53 37.23 -0.86
C GLU A 207 4.64 36.89 0.13
N ARG A 208 4.35 36.92 1.44
CA ARG A 208 5.31 36.58 2.50
C ARG A 208 5.57 35.08 2.65
N ASP A 209 4.56 34.24 2.44
CA ASP A 209 4.65 32.78 2.56
C ASP A 209 3.98 32.04 1.40
N PRO A 210 4.53 32.17 0.18
CA PRO A 210 3.91 31.59 -1.02
C PRO A 210 3.86 30.06 -0.95
N GLU A 211 4.90 29.43 -0.39
CA GLU A 211 5.03 27.97 -0.28
C GLU A 211 4.39 27.37 0.99
N ASN A 212 3.76 28.20 1.83
CA ASN A 212 3.20 27.81 3.12
C ASN A 212 4.24 27.13 4.06
N ILE A 213 5.49 27.60 4.03
CA ILE A 213 6.60 27.11 4.87
C ILE A 213 6.35 27.48 6.32
N TRP A 214 5.82 28.67 6.57
CA TRP A 214 5.53 29.24 7.89
C TRP A 214 4.10 28.96 8.36
N LEU A 215 3.36 28.15 7.59
CA LEU A 215 2.02 27.67 7.94
C LEU A 215 1.04 28.83 8.14
N ALA A 216 1.16 29.87 7.31
CA ALA A 216 0.27 31.03 7.33
C ALA A 216 -1.20 30.68 7.02
N ARG A 217 -1.43 29.55 6.34
CA ARG A 217 -2.77 29.03 5.97
C ARG A 217 -2.86 27.51 6.07
N GLY A 218 -4.07 27.00 5.94
CA GLY A 218 -4.36 25.57 5.80
C GLY A 218 -3.63 24.93 4.62
N PRO A 219 -3.35 23.62 4.68
CA PRO A 219 -2.61 22.93 3.63
C PRO A 219 -3.48 22.64 2.40
N ARG A 220 -3.16 23.30 1.29
CA ARG A 220 -3.83 23.10 -0.01
C ARG A 220 -2.96 22.30 -0.97
N PHE A 221 -3.36 21.08 -1.35
CA PHE A 221 -2.65 20.29 -2.36
C PHE A 221 -3.50 19.16 -2.98
N ARG A 222 -3.17 18.80 -4.22
CA ARG A 222 -3.84 17.72 -4.95
C ARG A 222 -3.57 16.34 -4.31
N MET A 223 -4.65 15.59 -4.08
CA MET A 223 -4.65 14.26 -3.44
C MET A 223 -3.96 13.19 -4.30
N SER A 224 -3.43 12.12 -3.69
CA SER A 224 -2.86 11.02 -4.50
C SER A 224 -3.96 10.28 -5.27
N GLY A 225 -3.60 9.56 -6.36
CA GLY A 225 -4.59 8.81 -7.16
C GLY A 225 -5.42 7.82 -6.33
N GLU A 226 -4.80 7.21 -5.31
CA GLU A 226 -5.47 6.30 -4.37
C GLU A 226 -6.50 7.04 -3.51
N MET A 227 -6.16 8.23 -3.03
CA MET A 227 -7.06 9.08 -2.24
C MET A 227 -8.21 9.61 -3.10
N ILE A 228 -7.94 10.07 -4.32
CA ILE A 228 -8.96 10.52 -5.28
C ILE A 228 -9.95 9.40 -5.56
N ARG A 229 -9.46 8.20 -5.87
CA ARG A 229 -10.30 7.03 -6.10
C ARG A 229 -11.15 6.69 -4.88
N ASP A 230 -10.53 6.60 -3.68
CA ASP A 230 -11.27 6.22 -2.47
C ASP A 230 -12.29 7.29 -2.07
N MET A 231 -11.99 8.57 -2.29
CA MET A 231 -12.93 9.68 -2.08
C MET A 231 -14.14 9.55 -3.01
N VAL A 232 -13.94 9.33 -4.30
CA VAL A 232 -15.03 9.17 -5.29
C VAL A 232 -15.90 7.96 -4.98
N LEU A 233 -15.30 6.83 -4.59
CA LEU A 233 -16.07 5.66 -4.18
C LEU A 233 -16.83 5.89 -2.88
N ALA A 234 -16.26 6.64 -1.94
CA ALA A 234 -16.91 6.94 -0.67
C ALA A 234 -18.11 7.88 -0.86
N SER A 235 -17.93 8.98 -1.59
CA SER A 235 -18.98 9.98 -1.85
C SER A 235 -20.12 9.44 -2.72
N SER A 236 -19.81 8.56 -3.68
CA SER A 236 -20.83 7.83 -4.45
C SER A 236 -21.53 6.70 -3.69
N GLY A 237 -21.03 6.29 -2.52
CA GLY A 237 -21.58 5.18 -1.75
C GLY A 237 -21.21 3.79 -2.27
N LEU A 238 -20.30 3.68 -3.24
CA LEU A 238 -19.83 2.41 -3.79
C LEU A 238 -18.74 1.74 -2.94
N LEU A 239 -18.00 2.51 -2.12
CA LEU A 239 -16.83 2.00 -1.40
C LEU A 239 -17.13 0.81 -0.49
N SER A 240 -16.49 -0.33 -0.76
CA SER A 240 -16.47 -1.47 0.16
C SER A 240 -15.46 -1.22 1.28
N ARG A 241 -15.95 -1.36 2.53
CA ARG A 241 -15.14 -1.26 3.75
C ARG A 241 -14.56 -2.60 4.23
N LYS A 242 -14.73 -3.68 3.45
CA LYS A 242 -14.24 -5.02 3.80
C LYS A 242 -12.73 -5.01 4.04
N LEU A 243 -12.28 -5.56 5.17
CA LEU A 243 -10.87 -5.70 5.54
C LEU A 243 -10.35 -7.11 5.26
N GLY A 244 -9.07 -7.22 4.90
CA GLY A 244 -8.39 -8.49 4.59
C GLY A 244 -8.69 -9.04 3.19
N GLY A 245 -8.27 -10.27 2.90
CA GLY A 245 -8.50 -10.92 1.60
C GLY A 245 -7.56 -10.45 0.47
N PRO A 246 -7.69 -11.04 -0.72
CA PRO A 246 -6.73 -10.84 -1.82
C PRO A 246 -6.83 -9.44 -2.44
N SER A 247 -5.78 -9.09 -3.20
CA SER A 247 -5.79 -7.90 -4.05
C SER A 247 -6.87 -7.98 -5.12
N VAL A 248 -7.37 -6.82 -5.53
CA VAL A 248 -8.42 -6.67 -6.55
C VAL A 248 -7.91 -5.87 -7.74
N HIS A 249 -8.63 -6.00 -8.84
CA HIS A 249 -8.32 -5.37 -10.12
C HIS A 249 -9.50 -4.47 -10.51
N PRO A 250 -9.47 -3.16 -10.17
CA PRO A 250 -10.47 -2.21 -10.66
C PRO A 250 -10.55 -2.22 -12.20
N PRO A 251 -11.65 -1.74 -12.80
CA PRO A 251 -11.71 -1.55 -14.26
C PRO A 251 -10.53 -0.73 -14.77
N GLN A 252 -9.97 -1.15 -15.90
CA GLN A 252 -9.00 -0.36 -16.64
C GLN A 252 -9.14 -0.64 -18.14
N PRO A 253 -8.84 0.32 -19.02
CA PRO A 253 -8.88 0.10 -20.45
C PRO A 253 -7.99 -1.06 -20.90
N SER A 254 -8.49 -1.88 -21.82
CA SER A 254 -7.74 -3.04 -22.35
C SER A 254 -6.42 -2.63 -23.02
N SER A 255 -6.37 -1.43 -23.62
CA SER A 255 -5.19 -0.85 -24.27
C SER A 255 -3.99 -0.69 -23.33
N VAL A 256 -4.22 -0.36 -22.05
CA VAL A 256 -3.16 -0.26 -21.03
C VAL A 256 -2.49 -1.61 -20.80
N THR A 257 -3.31 -2.66 -20.76
CA THR A 257 -2.87 -4.01 -20.41
C THR A 257 -2.08 -4.67 -21.54
N ALA A 258 -2.31 -4.25 -22.79
CA ALA A 258 -1.60 -4.75 -23.97
C ALA A 258 -0.09 -4.42 -23.95
N ALA A 259 0.32 -3.38 -23.23
CA ALA A 259 1.72 -2.98 -23.09
C ALA A 259 2.50 -3.75 -22.00
N ALA A 260 1.83 -4.60 -21.21
CA ALA A 260 2.45 -5.25 -20.06
C ALA A 260 3.31 -6.46 -20.45
N TYR A 261 4.58 -6.45 -20.03
CA TYR A 261 5.51 -7.58 -20.22
C TYR A 261 4.98 -8.87 -19.53
N GLY A 262 4.97 -9.98 -20.27
CA GLY A 262 4.59 -11.31 -19.77
C GLY A 262 3.12 -11.70 -19.92
N GLY A 263 2.29 -10.93 -20.64
CA GLY A 263 0.95 -11.37 -21.08
C GLY A 263 -0.11 -11.57 -19.98
N ALA A 264 0.16 -11.15 -18.74
CA ALA A 264 -0.79 -11.24 -17.64
C ALA A 264 -2.02 -10.34 -17.94
N ARG A 265 -3.18 -10.96 -18.12
CA ARG A 265 -4.43 -10.25 -18.39
C ARG A 265 -4.96 -9.61 -17.11
N TRP A 266 -5.14 -8.30 -17.14
CA TRP A 266 -5.87 -7.54 -16.12
C TRP A 266 -7.36 -7.87 -16.22
N LYS A 267 -7.78 -8.91 -15.51
CA LYS A 267 -9.19 -9.29 -15.43
C LYS A 267 -9.86 -8.42 -14.36
N ALA A 268 -10.68 -7.47 -14.79
CA ALA A 268 -11.43 -6.63 -13.87
C ALA A 268 -12.22 -7.51 -12.88
N SER A 269 -12.07 -7.19 -11.59
CA SER A 269 -12.84 -7.79 -10.51
C SER A 269 -14.32 -7.52 -10.72
N GLN A 270 -15.18 -8.30 -10.06
CA GLN A 270 -16.63 -8.20 -10.20
C GLN A 270 -17.30 -7.97 -8.83
N GLY A 271 -18.53 -7.45 -8.86
CA GLY A 271 -19.32 -7.18 -7.66
C GLY A 271 -18.62 -6.24 -6.68
N GLU A 272 -18.74 -6.50 -5.38
CA GLU A 272 -18.14 -5.73 -4.29
C GLU A 272 -16.62 -5.50 -4.50
N SER A 273 -15.93 -6.50 -5.05
CA SER A 273 -14.48 -6.46 -5.23
C SER A 273 -14.01 -5.36 -6.19
N ARG A 274 -14.86 -4.82 -7.08
CA ARG A 274 -14.52 -3.63 -7.90
C ARG A 274 -14.28 -2.38 -7.07
N TYR A 275 -14.99 -2.26 -5.96
CA TYR A 275 -15.07 -1.02 -5.18
C TYR A 275 -14.34 -1.10 -3.84
N ARG A 276 -13.42 -2.07 -3.68
CA ARG A 276 -12.56 -2.08 -2.49
C ARG A 276 -11.69 -0.84 -2.44
N ARG A 277 -11.29 -0.47 -1.22
CA ARG A 277 -10.29 0.57 -0.96
C ARG A 277 -9.05 0.36 -1.82
N SER A 278 -8.46 1.45 -2.25
CA SER A 278 -7.25 1.51 -3.09
C SER A 278 -6.06 0.76 -2.49
N LEU A 279 -6.05 0.57 -1.17
CA LEU A 279 -5.12 -0.31 -0.45
C LEU A 279 -5.08 -1.75 -1.00
N TYR A 280 -6.19 -2.26 -1.51
CA TYR A 280 -6.30 -3.62 -2.04
C TYR A 280 -6.07 -3.70 -3.55
N THR A 281 -5.83 -2.58 -4.23
CA THR A 281 -5.59 -2.59 -5.68
C THR A 281 -4.28 -3.34 -5.96
N PHE A 282 -4.35 -4.30 -6.87
CA PHE A 282 -3.19 -5.06 -7.31
C PHE A 282 -2.16 -4.14 -7.97
N MET A 283 -0.90 -4.29 -7.59
CA MET A 283 0.22 -3.55 -8.16
C MET A 283 1.23 -4.53 -8.73
N LYS A 284 1.46 -4.44 -10.04
CA LYS A 284 2.55 -5.16 -10.72
C LYS A 284 3.66 -4.16 -11.05
N ARG A 285 4.90 -4.46 -10.62
CA ARG A 285 6.06 -3.57 -10.79
C ARG A 285 6.23 -3.05 -12.23
N THR A 286 6.00 -3.90 -13.23
CA THR A 286 6.17 -3.56 -14.65
C THR A 286 4.90 -3.10 -15.36
N ALA A 287 3.75 -3.14 -14.68
CA ALA A 287 2.48 -2.66 -15.22
C ALA A 287 1.54 -2.23 -14.07
N PRO A 288 1.82 -1.08 -13.44
CA PRO A 288 0.97 -0.53 -12.39
C PRO A 288 -0.43 -0.18 -12.94
N PHE A 289 -1.39 -0.02 -12.03
CA PHE A 289 -2.74 0.40 -12.39
C PHE A 289 -2.73 1.77 -13.08
N ALA A 290 -3.33 1.87 -14.28
CA ALA A 290 -3.24 3.05 -15.13
C ALA A 290 -3.72 4.34 -14.46
N ALA A 291 -4.86 4.29 -13.75
CA ALA A 291 -5.36 5.49 -13.08
C ALA A 291 -4.35 6.00 -12.04
N TYR A 292 -3.65 5.13 -11.32
CA TYR A 292 -2.62 5.59 -10.38
C TYR A 292 -1.46 6.26 -11.10
N LEU A 293 -1.00 5.71 -12.23
CA LEU A 293 0.05 6.33 -13.05
C LEU A 293 -0.35 7.71 -13.55
N ALA A 294 -1.60 7.88 -14.01
CA ALA A 294 -2.12 9.18 -14.43
C ALA A 294 -2.01 10.23 -13.33
N PHE A 295 -2.17 9.84 -12.06
CA PHE A 295 -2.06 10.68 -10.87
C PHE A 295 -0.69 10.55 -10.16
N ASP A 296 0.40 10.35 -10.90
CA ASP A 296 1.80 10.26 -10.44
C ASP A 296 2.12 9.07 -9.53
N GLY A 297 1.41 7.95 -9.69
CA GLY A 297 1.62 6.71 -8.93
C GLY A 297 3.02 6.13 -9.14
N PRO A 298 3.66 5.58 -8.09
CA PRO A 298 4.96 4.96 -8.24
C PRO A 298 4.86 3.67 -9.06
N THR A 299 5.87 3.39 -9.88
CA THR A 299 5.96 2.12 -10.64
C THR A 299 6.41 0.95 -9.77
N GLY A 300 7.12 1.24 -8.67
CA GLY A 300 7.75 0.23 -7.81
C GLY A 300 9.09 -0.27 -8.34
N GLU A 301 9.62 0.33 -9.41
CA GLU A 301 10.95 0.00 -9.97
C GLU A 301 12.09 0.62 -9.18
N GLN A 302 11.82 1.74 -8.49
CA GLN A 302 12.80 2.48 -7.70
C GLN A 302 12.23 2.86 -6.34
N CYS A 303 13.12 3.01 -5.36
CA CYS A 303 12.75 3.56 -4.05
C CYS A 303 12.51 5.07 -4.18
N LEU A 304 11.34 5.54 -3.76
CA LEU A 304 10.95 6.94 -3.87
C LEU A 304 10.75 7.57 -2.48
N PRO A 305 11.63 8.48 -2.04
CA PRO A 305 11.43 9.20 -0.77
C PRO A 305 10.31 10.25 -0.87
N ARG A 306 10.03 10.73 -2.09
CA ARG A 306 8.94 11.65 -2.39
C ARG A 306 8.25 11.25 -3.68
N ARG A 307 6.92 11.30 -3.65
CA ARG A 307 6.08 11.24 -4.84
C ARG A 307 5.90 12.65 -5.37
N ASP A 308 6.14 12.83 -6.65
CA ASP A 308 5.85 14.10 -7.31
C ASP A 308 4.35 14.31 -7.45
N ARG A 309 3.97 15.57 -7.57
CA ARG A 309 2.58 15.97 -7.78
C ARG A 309 2.52 16.88 -9.00
N SER A 310 1.95 16.36 -10.07
CA SER A 310 1.60 17.13 -11.26
C SER A 310 0.09 17.41 -11.28
N ASN A 311 -0.29 18.48 -11.97
CA ASN A 311 -1.67 18.80 -12.34
C ASN A 311 -1.68 18.93 -13.86
N THR A 312 -2.15 17.91 -14.56
CA THR A 312 -2.08 17.86 -16.04
C THR A 312 -3.47 17.76 -16.67
N PRO A 313 -3.66 18.24 -17.92
CA PRO A 313 -4.93 18.05 -18.62
C PRO A 313 -5.35 16.58 -18.76
N ILE A 314 -4.37 15.66 -18.84
CA ILE A 314 -4.64 14.22 -18.91
C ILE A 314 -5.34 13.71 -17.64
N GLN A 315 -4.99 14.26 -16.47
CA GLN A 315 -5.66 13.91 -15.21
C GLN A 315 -7.13 14.37 -15.20
N ALA A 316 -7.41 15.59 -15.63
CA ALA A 316 -8.79 16.07 -15.78
C ALA A 316 -9.58 15.22 -16.79
N LEU A 317 -8.98 14.88 -17.94
CA LEU A 317 -9.60 13.97 -18.90
C LEU A 317 -9.81 12.56 -18.35
N THR A 318 -8.96 12.10 -17.43
CA THR A 318 -9.12 10.81 -16.75
C THR A 318 -10.34 10.83 -15.81
N LEU A 319 -10.49 11.88 -14.99
CA LEU A 319 -11.67 12.03 -14.12
C LEU A 319 -12.97 12.09 -14.91
N LEU A 320 -12.93 12.75 -16.07
CA LEU A 320 -14.09 12.80 -16.95
C LEU A 320 -14.36 11.43 -17.58
N ASN A 321 -13.38 10.76 -18.17
CA ASN A 321 -13.66 9.70 -19.15
C ASN A 321 -13.45 8.27 -18.65
N ASP A 322 -12.73 8.07 -17.54
CA ASP A 322 -12.50 6.73 -17.03
C ASP A 322 -13.79 6.11 -16.46
N GLU A 323 -13.99 4.82 -16.76
CA GLU A 323 -15.21 4.04 -16.47
C GLU A 323 -15.61 4.14 -14.99
N MET A 324 -14.62 4.13 -14.10
CA MET A 324 -14.85 4.14 -12.66
C MET A 324 -15.52 5.45 -12.19
N PHE A 325 -15.09 6.59 -12.71
CA PHE A 325 -15.64 7.89 -12.32
C PHE A 325 -17.03 8.10 -12.91
N ILE A 326 -17.25 7.66 -14.15
CA ILE A 326 -18.57 7.67 -14.79
C ILE A 326 -19.55 6.80 -14.01
N GLU A 327 -19.14 5.61 -13.59
CA GLU A 327 -19.94 4.74 -12.74
C GLU A 327 -20.26 5.36 -11.38
N ALA A 328 -19.27 5.94 -10.69
CA ALA A 328 -19.48 6.60 -9.42
C ALA A 328 -20.47 7.77 -9.53
N ALA A 329 -20.39 8.56 -10.60
CA ALA A 329 -21.34 9.65 -10.87
C ALA A 329 -22.78 9.13 -11.06
N ARG A 330 -22.96 8.03 -11.80
CA ARG A 330 -24.28 7.40 -12.00
C ARG A 330 -24.84 6.79 -10.71
N ALA A 331 -23.99 6.13 -9.95
CA ALA A 331 -24.36 5.52 -8.66
C ALA A 331 -24.78 6.58 -7.64
N LEU A 332 -24.07 7.72 -7.61
CA LEU A 332 -24.44 8.86 -6.78
C LEU A 332 -25.78 9.46 -7.22
N ALA A 333 -25.95 9.74 -8.52
CA ALA A 333 -27.19 10.30 -9.07
C ALA A 333 -28.42 9.41 -8.79
N ALA A 334 -28.26 8.08 -8.81
CA ALA A 334 -29.32 7.13 -8.50
C ALA A 334 -29.82 7.20 -7.04
N GLN A 335 -29.01 7.73 -6.12
CA GLN A 335 -29.34 7.86 -4.70
C GLN A 335 -29.98 9.21 -4.35
N LEU A 336 -29.91 10.18 -5.26
CA LEU A 336 -30.43 11.53 -5.04
C LEU A 336 -31.95 11.53 -4.97
N LYS A 337 -32.49 12.30 -4.04
CA LYS A 337 -33.92 12.46 -3.79
C LYS A 337 -34.22 13.94 -3.55
N GLY A 338 -35.48 14.33 -3.74
CA GLY A 338 -35.91 15.71 -3.60
C GLY A 338 -35.84 16.50 -4.90
N THR A 339 -35.98 17.81 -4.77
CA THR A 339 -35.90 18.81 -5.84
C THR A 339 -34.48 18.95 -6.38
N LYS A 340 -34.32 19.51 -7.58
CA LYS A 340 -33.00 19.69 -8.20
C LYS A 340 -32.03 20.52 -7.33
N ASP A 341 -32.54 21.48 -6.57
CA ASP A 341 -31.76 22.29 -5.63
C ASP A 341 -31.26 21.47 -4.44
N GLU A 342 -32.14 20.67 -3.82
CA GLU A 342 -31.77 19.75 -2.74
C GLU A 342 -30.77 18.69 -3.22
N GLN A 343 -30.94 18.21 -4.45
CA GLN A 343 -30.02 17.26 -5.08
C GLN A 343 -28.64 17.86 -5.30
N LEU A 344 -28.56 19.12 -5.76
CA LEU A 344 -27.30 19.84 -5.90
C LEU A 344 -26.61 20.03 -4.55
N ASP A 345 -27.36 20.37 -3.50
CA ASP A 345 -26.81 20.52 -2.14
C ASP A 345 -26.22 19.20 -1.64
N ILE A 346 -26.90 18.08 -1.88
CA ILE A 346 -26.40 16.74 -1.53
C ILE A 346 -25.12 16.41 -2.32
N LEU A 347 -25.06 16.73 -3.61
CA LEU A 347 -23.85 16.53 -4.43
C LEU A 347 -22.67 17.32 -3.87
N TYR A 348 -22.87 18.60 -3.59
CA TYR A 348 -21.85 19.49 -3.03
C TYR A 348 -21.35 19.02 -1.66
N GLN A 349 -22.26 18.66 -0.76
CA GLN A 349 -21.88 18.17 0.57
C GLN A 349 -21.15 16.83 0.50
N ARG A 350 -21.53 15.93 -0.42
CA ARG A 350 -20.87 14.62 -0.54
C ARG A 350 -19.49 14.70 -1.20
N ILE A 351 -19.32 15.59 -2.18
CA ILE A 351 -18.08 15.67 -2.97
C ILE A 351 -17.12 16.73 -2.42
N LEU A 352 -17.62 17.93 -2.11
CA LEU A 352 -16.85 19.10 -1.70
C LEU A 352 -16.98 19.42 -0.20
N THR A 353 -17.84 18.71 0.54
CA THR A 353 -18.03 18.87 2.00
C THR A 353 -18.53 20.25 2.46
N ARG A 354 -19.07 21.05 1.54
CA ARG A 354 -19.72 22.35 1.78
C ARG A 354 -20.99 22.50 0.95
N LEU A 355 -21.70 23.61 1.10
CA LEU A 355 -22.80 24.00 0.21
C LEU A 355 -22.28 24.85 -0.96
N PRO A 356 -22.98 24.86 -2.11
CA PRO A 356 -22.63 25.74 -3.22
C PRO A 356 -22.90 27.21 -2.86
N HIS A 357 -22.04 28.10 -3.32
CA HIS A 357 -22.33 29.54 -3.34
C HIS A 357 -23.39 29.86 -4.40
N GLU A 358 -24.06 31.01 -4.28
CA GLU A 358 -25.15 31.40 -5.19
C GLU A 358 -24.74 31.42 -6.67
N ASP A 359 -23.54 31.93 -6.98
CA ASP A 359 -23.03 31.96 -8.36
C ASP A 359 -22.72 30.56 -8.91
N GLU A 360 -22.17 29.68 -8.07
CA GLU A 360 -21.90 28.28 -8.40
C GLU A 360 -23.22 27.52 -8.64
N ARG A 361 -24.20 27.72 -7.74
CA ARG A 361 -25.54 27.16 -7.85
C ARG A 361 -26.16 27.54 -9.19
N LYS A 362 -26.15 28.83 -9.51
CA LYS A 362 -26.70 29.35 -10.77
C LYS A 362 -26.02 28.70 -11.98
N ALA A 363 -24.69 28.64 -12.01
CA ALA A 363 -23.95 28.05 -13.12
C ALA A 363 -24.22 26.56 -13.30
N LEU A 364 -24.29 25.80 -12.20
CA LEU A 364 -24.48 24.36 -12.22
C LEU A 364 -25.91 23.93 -12.52
N LEU A 365 -26.90 24.66 -12.00
CA LEU A 365 -28.30 24.43 -12.38
C LEU A 365 -28.52 24.81 -13.84
N GLN A 366 -27.88 25.87 -14.36
CA GLN A 366 -27.92 26.17 -15.79
C GLN A 366 -27.30 25.02 -16.61
N PHE A 367 -26.18 24.46 -16.17
CA PHE A 367 -25.58 23.29 -16.81
C PHE A 367 -26.54 22.09 -16.82
N TYR A 368 -27.18 21.80 -15.68
CA TYR A 368 -28.17 20.73 -15.56
C TYR A 368 -29.34 20.92 -16.53
N GLU A 369 -29.94 22.12 -16.57
CA GLU A 369 -31.07 22.42 -17.47
C GLU A 369 -30.65 22.28 -18.94
N ASN A 370 -29.43 22.71 -19.30
CA ASN A 370 -28.91 22.55 -20.65
C ASN A 370 -28.75 21.06 -21.03
N GLN A 371 -28.27 20.20 -20.12
CA GLN A 371 -28.18 18.76 -20.41
C GLN A 371 -29.57 18.12 -20.48
N LEU A 372 -30.48 18.51 -19.60
CA LEU A 372 -31.86 18.02 -19.61
C LEU A 372 -32.58 18.38 -20.92
N ALA A 373 -32.37 19.59 -21.44
CA ALA A 373 -32.91 20.02 -22.72
C ALA A 373 -32.38 19.16 -23.89
N ARG A 374 -31.06 18.90 -23.93
CA ARG A 374 -30.45 18.04 -24.95
C ARG A 374 -30.95 16.60 -24.91
N LEU A 375 -31.10 16.04 -23.70
CA LEU A 375 -31.69 14.71 -23.50
C LEU A 375 -33.16 14.65 -23.93
N SER A 376 -33.91 15.72 -23.68
CA SER A 376 -35.32 15.81 -24.07
C SER A 376 -35.51 16.04 -25.56
N ALA A 377 -34.54 16.70 -26.22
CA ALA A 377 -34.50 16.89 -27.67
C ALA A 377 -34.02 15.63 -28.43
N GLY A 378 -33.45 14.65 -27.73
CA GLY A 378 -32.87 13.44 -28.34
C GLY A 378 -31.46 13.62 -28.89
N ASP A 379 -30.77 14.73 -28.58
CA ASP A 379 -29.36 14.95 -28.94
C ASP A 379 -28.41 14.04 -28.14
N LEU A 380 -28.88 13.58 -26.98
CA LEU A 380 -28.19 12.67 -26.06
C LEU A 380 -29.17 11.57 -25.66
N ASP A 381 -28.65 10.36 -25.44
CA ASP A 381 -29.44 9.23 -24.95
C ASP A 381 -29.20 8.99 -23.45
N ALA A 382 -30.28 9.09 -22.66
CA ALA A 382 -30.25 8.79 -21.23
C ALA A 382 -29.88 7.32 -20.95
N ALA A 383 -30.29 6.38 -21.81
CA ALA A 383 -29.98 4.97 -21.64
C ALA A 383 -28.48 4.70 -21.81
N GLU A 384 -27.82 5.37 -22.77
CA GLU A 384 -26.37 5.28 -22.95
C GLU A 384 -25.62 5.92 -21.78
N ILE A 385 -26.07 7.09 -21.30
CA ILE A 385 -25.42 7.78 -20.19
C ILE A 385 -25.58 6.98 -18.89
N LEU A 386 -26.74 6.38 -18.63
CA LEU A 386 -26.98 5.63 -17.40
C LEU A 386 -26.49 4.17 -17.47
N LEU A 387 -26.30 3.62 -18.68
CA LEU A 387 -26.20 2.19 -18.97
C LEU A 387 -27.33 1.39 -18.31
N ASP A 388 -28.54 1.93 -18.34
CA ASP A 388 -29.75 1.23 -17.89
C ASP A 388 -30.93 1.49 -18.83
N GLN A 389 -31.98 0.69 -18.71
CA GLN A 389 -33.17 0.79 -19.55
C GLN A 389 -34.18 1.84 -19.04
N SER A 390 -33.82 2.65 -18.03
CA SER A 390 -34.79 3.56 -17.41
C SER A 390 -35.16 4.73 -18.30
N GLY A 391 -34.24 5.17 -19.18
CA GLY A 391 -34.42 6.35 -20.02
C GLY A 391 -34.70 7.63 -19.22
N ASN A 392 -34.30 7.68 -17.94
CA ASN A 392 -34.64 8.81 -17.07
C ASN A 392 -33.72 10.01 -17.34
N ASN A 393 -34.20 10.94 -18.16
CA ASN A 393 -33.47 12.16 -18.54
C ASN A 393 -33.02 13.00 -17.34
N GLN A 394 -33.84 13.12 -16.29
CA GLN A 394 -33.47 13.91 -15.10
C GLN A 394 -32.30 13.26 -14.34
N ARG A 395 -32.36 11.94 -14.14
CA ARG A 395 -31.26 11.19 -13.51
C ARG A 395 -30.00 11.20 -14.37
N ALA A 396 -30.12 11.11 -15.69
CA ALA A 396 -28.99 11.21 -16.61
C ALA A 396 -28.33 12.59 -16.54
N ALA A 397 -29.11 13.67 -16.55
CA ALA A 397 -28.60 15.03 -16.37
C ALA A 397 -27.91 15.21 -15.01
N MET A 398 -28.45 14.63 -13.92
CA MET A 398 -27.79 14.64 -12.60
C MET A 398 -26.49 13.83 -12.57
N ALA A 399 -26.42 12.70 -13.27
CA ALA A 399 -25.17 11.94 -13.40
C ALA A 399 -24.10 12.75 -14.14
N MET A 400 -24.48 13.49 -15.19
CA MET A 400 -23.57 14.41 -15.90
C MET A 400 -23.12 15.56 -15.01
N LEU A 401 -24.01 16.12 -14.18
CA LEU A 401 -23.68 17.16 -13.22
C LEU A 401 -22.71 16.65 -12.15
N ALA A 402 -22.98 15.49 -11.55
CA ALA A 402 -22.09 14.86 -10.57
C ALA A 402 -20.69 14.60 -11.16
N ARG A 403 -20.62 14.13 -12.42
CA ARG A 403 -19.38 13.94 -13.17
C ARG A 403 -18.61 15.26 -13.36
N ALA A 404 -19.31 16.36 -13.64
CA ALA A 404 -18.69 17.67 -13.74
C ALA A 404 -18.11 18.15 -12.39
N ILE A 405 -18.84 17.96 -11.29
CA ILE A 405 -18.39 18.32 -9.94
C ILE A 405 -17.17 17.50 -9.53
N TYR A 406 -17.13 16.19 -9.81
CA TYR A 406 -15.94 15.36 -9.57
C TYR A 406 -14.68 15.82 -10.33
N ASN A 407 -14.85 16.58 -11.41
CA ASN A 407 -13.74 17.08 -12.23
C ASN A 407 -13.30 18.51 -11.84
N LEU A 408 -13.86 19.09 -10.78
CA LEU A 408 -13.38 20.36 -10.23
C LEU A 408 -12.01 20.18 -9.57
N ASP A 409 -11.18 21.21 -9.61
CA ASP A 409 -9.88 21.24 -8.90
C ASP A 409 -10.07 20.99 -7.40
N GLU A 410 -11.11 21.61 -6.83
CA GLU A 410 -11.51 21.45 -5.43
C GLU A 410 -11.85 20.00 -5.09
N ALA A 411 -12.55 19.26 -5.96
CA ALA A 411 -12.92 17.87 -5.68
C ALA A 411 -11.71 16.95 -5.49
N ILE A 412 -10.59 17.21 -6.16
CA ILE A 412 -9.37 16.41 -6.06
C ILE A 412 -8.29 17.03 -5.18
N THR A 413 -8.58 18.20 -4.60
CA THR A 413 -7.66 18.94 -3.75
C THR A 413 -8.09 18.79 -2.31
N ARG A 414 -7.09 18.60 -1.44
CA ARG A 414 -7.28 18.75 -0.01
C ARG A 414 -7.14 20.23 0.30
N GLU A 415 -8.14 20.81 0.94
CA GLU A 415 -8.15 22.18 1.45
C GLU A 415 -8.95 22.30 2.75
#